data_AF-A0A2X3EMH5-F1
#
_entry.id   AF-A0A2X3EMH5-F1
#
_cell.length_a   1.000
_cell.length_b   1.000
_cell.length_c   1.000
_cell.angle_alpha   90.00
_cell.angle_beta   90.00
_cell.angle_gamma   90.00
#
_symmetry.space_group_name_H-M   'P 1'
#
loop_
_entity.id
_entity.type
_entity.pdbx_description
1 polymer ?
#
loop_
_entity_poly.entity_id
_entity_poly.type
_entity_poly.pdbx_seq_one_letter_code
_entity_poly.pdbx_strand_id
1 'polypeptide(L)'
;MGDYLDHDQRYARTDAFLDTVRQVWTSEQPVDIHNDFYQAEQAWSAIRPLQKPHLPIYFGGSSEAAIAVAGKHADVFALWGESLAQTGETIQRVRAEAAKHQRDIGFSVSFRPIIADSEAEAWEKAEHILHVATEQAAQRGGGFKAKPDSIGAQRLAGYCGAGQSGGQTPVDRHRPAGGRRT
;
A
#
# COMPACT_ATOMS: atom_id res chain seq x y z
N MET A 1 -0.99 22.15 -18.54
CA MET A 1 0.28 21.95 -17.81
C MET A 1 0.32 20.53 -17.33
N GLY A 2 1.29 19.72 -17.79
CA GLY A 2 1.44 18.31 -17.43
C GLY A 2 2.69 18.08 -16.58
N ASP A 3 2.73 16.94 -15.89
CA ASP A 3 3.89 16.47 -15.13
C ASP A 3 4.75 15.60 -16.04
N TYR A 4 5.93 16.09 -16.43
CA TYR A 4 6.84 15.42 -17.37
C TYR A 4 7.93 14.61 -16.66
N LEU A 5 7.88 14.50 -15.33
CA LEU A 5 8.85 13.74 -14.56
C LEU A 5 8.69 12.23 -14.79
N ASP A 6 9.82 11.56 -14.95
CA ASP A 6 9.85 10.10 -15.00
C ASP A 6 9.46 9.49 -13.64
N HIS A 7 9.36 8.15 -13.59
CA HIS A 7 8.94 7.45 -12.38
C HIS A 7 9.78 7.82 -11.15
N ASP A 8 11.10 7.83 -11.28
CA ASP A 8 11.99 8.01 -10.14
C ASP A 8 12.08 9.47 -9.73
N GLN A 9 12.05 10.39 -10.70
CA GLN A 9 11.95 11.82 -10.45
C GLN A 9 10.67 12.19 -9.69
N ARG A 10 9.54 11.50 -9.94
CA ARG A 10 8.32 11.70 -9.14
C ARG A 10 8.50 11.29 -7.69
N TYR A 11 9.27 10.23 -7.39
CA TYR A 11 9.59 9.85 -6.01
C TYR A 11 10.60 10.80 -5.37
N ALA A 12 11.62 11.26 -6.10
CA ALA A 12 12.56 12.28 -5.62
C ALA A 12 11.84 13.59 -5.25
N ARG A 13 10.89 14.04 -6.09
CA ARG A 13 10.04 15.19 -5.75
C ARG A 13 9.19 14.95 -4.51
N THR A 14 8.66 13.73 -4.35
CA THR A 14 7.85 13.35 -3.20
C THR A 14 8.67 13.35 -1.91
N ASP A 15 9.91 12.84 -1.96
CA ASP A 15 10.88 12.88 -0.87
C ASP A 15 11.12 14.32 -0.41
N ALA A 16 11.51 15.20 -1.35
CA ALA A 16 11.76 16.61 -1.09
C ALA A 16 10.53 17.34 -0.54
N PHE A 17 9.34 17.00 -1.03
CA PHE A 17 8.08 17.56 -0.53
C PHE A 17 7.82 17.16 0.92
N LEU A 18 8.04 15.88 1.27
CA LEU A 18 7.80 15.38 2.62
C LEU A 18 8.80 15.94 3.64
N ASP A 19 10.06 16.17 3.24
CA ASP A 19 11.02 16.93 4.07
C ASP A 19 10.53 18.36 4.30
N THR A 20 10.18 19.06 3.22
CA THR A 20 9.68 20.44 3.21
C THR A 20 8.48 20.60 4.15
N VAL A 21 7.44 19.78 3.97
CA VAL A 21 6.20 19.92 4.73
C VAL A 21 6.40 19.58 6.20
N ARG A 22 7.22 18.57 6.51
CA ARG A 22 7.55 18.20 7.90
C ARG A 22 8.28 19.34 8.59
N GLN A 23 9.27 19.94 7.92
CA GLN A 23 10.01 21.09 8.45
C GLN A 23 9.07 22.27 8.77
N VAL A 24 8.16 22.60 7.86
CA VAL A 24 7.17 23.68 8.06
C VAL A 24 6.22 23.35 9.23
N TRP A 25 5.79 22.10 9.38
CA TRP A 25 4.91 21.69 10.48
C TRP A 25 5.59 21.72 11.84
N THR A 26 6.87 21.36 11.92
CA THR A 26 7.58 21.19 13.19
C THR A 26 8.40 22.39 13.62
N SER A 27 8.81 23.27 12.70
CA SER A 27 9.64 24.42 13.03
C SER A 27 8.87 25.48 13.81
N GLU A 28 9.38 25.92 14.96
CA GLU A 28 8.77 26.99 15.76
C GLU A 28 8.84 28.36 15.07
N GLN A 29 9.92 28.59 14.32
CA GLN A 29 10.20 29.84 13.61
C GLN A 29 10.05 29.67 12.08
N PRO A 30 9.88 30.76 11.31
CA PRO A 30 9.93 30.70 9.86
C PRO A 30 11.24 30.08 9.36
N VAL A 31 11.16 29.28 8.30
CA VAL A 31 12.31 28.58 7.71
C VAL A 31 12.42 28.91 6.23
N ASP A 32 13.65 29.05 5.74
CA ASP A 32 13.91 29.11 4.32
C ASP A 32 14.10 27.67 3.79
N ILE A 33 13.45 27.37 2.68
CA ILE A 33 13.47 26.07 2.01
C ILE A 33 14.16 26.26 0.67
N HIS A 34 15.18 25.47 0.42
CA HIS A 34 15.88 25.42 -0.85
C HIS A 34 16.33 23.99 -1.13
N ASN A 35 15.63 23.32 -2.05
CA ASN A 35 15.98 22.00 -2.56
C ASN A 35 15.69 21.92 -4.06
N ASP A 36 16.00 20.79 -4.68
CA ASP A 36 15.89 20.57 -6.13
C ASP A 36 14.49 20.83 -6.71
N PHE A 37 13.44 20.81 -5.87
CA PHE A 37 12.05 20.92 -6.31
C PHE A 37 11.30 22.11 -5.70
N TYR A 38 11.75 22.64 -4.57
CA TYR A 38 11.03 23.65 -3.80
C TYR A 38 11.97 24.75 -3.32
N GLN A 39 11.54 26.00 -3.54
CA GLN A 39 12.17 27.19 -3.00
C GLN A 39 11.11 28.06 -2.34
N ALA A 40 11.32 28.41 -1.07
CA ALA A 40 10.44 29.31 -0.33
C ALA A 40 11.25 30.05 0.74
N GLU A 41 10.96 31.33 0.92
CA GLU A 41 11.56 32.17 1.97
C GLU A 41 10.55 32.37 3.09
N GLN A 42 11.01 32.32 4.33
CA GLN A 42 10.20 32.51 5.54
C GLN A 42 8.93 31.63 5.57
N ALA A 43 9.05 30.40 5.08
CA ALA A 43 7.97 29.42 5.10
C ALA A 43 7.60 29.09 6.55
N TRP A 44 6.34 29.30 6.91
CA TRP A 44 5.84 29.09 8.25
C TRP A 44 4.35 28.80 8.24
N SER A 45 3.91 27.86 9.08
CA SER A 45 2.49 27.56 9.23
C SER A 45 1.94 28.16 10.51
N ALA A 46 0.97 29.07 10.38
CA ALA A 46 0.21 29.60 11.51
C ALA A 46 -0.65 28.54 12.19
N ILE A 47 -1.10 27.53 11.41
CA ILE A 47 -1.90 26.42 11.91
C ILE A 47 -0.98 25.22 12.14
N ARG A 48 -0.97 24.69 13.37
CA ARG A 48 -0.11 23.56 13.74
C ARG A 48 -0.89 22.25 13.78
N PRO A 49 -0.26 21.13 13.39
CA PRO A 49 -0.82 19.82 13.65
C PRO A 49 -1.13 19.65 15.15
N LEU A 50 -2.34 19.16 15.43
CA LEU A 50 -2.75 18.77 16.77
C LEU A 50 -1.91 17.56 17.23
N GLN A 51 -1.74 16.57 16.36
CA GLN A 51 -0.82 15.45 16.60
C GLN A 51 0.63 15.91 16.62
N LYS A 52 1.41 15.32 17.54
CA LYS A 52 2.85 15.57 17.68
C LYS A 52 3.67 14.34 17.28
N PRO A 53 4.89 14.52 16.73
CA PRO A 53 5.48 15.81 16.35
C PRO A 53 4.83 16.42 15.08
N HIS A 54 4.22 15.59 14.23
CA HIS A 54 3.55 16.00 13.00
C HIS A 54 2.32 15.12 12.71
N LEU A 55 1.61 15.41 11.61
CA LEU A 55 0.53 14.55 11.10
C LEU A 55 1.07 13.17 10.68
N PRO A 56 0.36 12.07 10.94
CA PRO A 56 0.75 10.75 10.45
C PRO A 56 0.79 10.69 8.93
N ILE A 57 1.90 10.22 8.37
CA ILE A 57 2.10 10.05 6.93
C ILE A 57 1.87 8.59 6.55
N TYR A 58 0.86 8.36 5.71
CA TYR A 58 0.57 7.07 5.12
C TYR A 58 1.17 7.03 3.72
N PHE A 59 1.94 5.99 3.42
CA PHE A 59 2.59 5.86 2.12
C PHE A 59 2.49 4.43 1.61
N GLY A 60 2.45 4.26 0.29
CA GLY A 60 2.39 2.94 -0.33
C GLY A 60 3.07 2.96 -1.70
N GLY A 61 3.27 1.77 -2.25
CA GLY A 61 3.96 1.56 -3.51
C GLY A 61 4.79 0.27 -3.44
N SER A 62 5.11 -0.30 -4.59
CA SER A 62 5.84 -1.57 -4.66
C SER A 62 7.21 -1.45 -5.33
N SER A 63 7.59 -0.25 -5.78
CA SER A 63 8.90 0.03 -6.38
C SER A 63 9.94 0.29 -5.30
N GLU A 64 11.22 0.12 -5.64
CA GLU A 64 12.32 0.40 -4.71
C GLU A 64 12.37 1.87 -4.29
N ALA A 65 12.16 2.78 -5.24
CA ALA A 65 12.04 4.21 -4.95
C ALA A 65 10.91 4.53 -3.96
N ALA A 66 9.75 3.86 -4.08
CA ALA A 66 8.66 4.04 -3.13
C ALA A 66 9.02 3.55 -1.72
N ILE A 67 9.70 2.41 -1.62
CA ILE A 67 10.13 1.83 -0.35
C ILE A 67 11.18 2.75 0.32
N ALA A 68 12.11 3.30 -0.45
CA ALA A 68 13.11 4.27 0.06
C ALA A 68 12.44 5.51 0.69
N VAL A 69 11.53 6.15 -0.04
CA VAL A 69 10.77 7.30 0.46
C VAL A 69 9.93 6.90 1.68
N ALA A 70 9.29 5.73 1.65
CA ALA A 70 8.51 5.24 2.79
C ALA A 70 9.36 5.02 4.04
N GLY A 71 10.53 4.39 3.93
CA GLY A 71 11.41 4.15 5.07
C GLY A 71 11.86 5.46 5.72
N LYS A 72 12.21 6.46 4.92
CA LYS A 72 12.59 7.79 5.41
C LYS A 72 11.42 8.56 6.02
N HIS A 73 10.22 8.49 5.43
CA HIS A 73 9.14 9.43 5.78
C HIS A 73 7.87 8.84 6.38
N ALA A 74 7.45 7.64 5.98
CA ALA A 74 6.13 7.14 6.32
C ALA A 74 6.07 6.70 7.79
N ASP A 75 4.95 6.98 8.44
CA ASP A 75 4.62 6.44 9.77
C ASP A 75 3.83 5.13 9.64
N VAL A 76 3.05 5.00 8.55
CA VAL A 76 2.31 3.79 8.22
C VAL A 76 2.49 3.44 6.74
N PHE A 77 2.87 2.20 6.46
CA PHE A 77 2.94 1.68 5.10
C PHE A 77 1.63 0.98 4.71
N ALA A 78 1.04 1.42 3.60
CA ALA A 78 -0.20 0.89 3.05
C ALA A 78 0.06 -0.29 2.10
N LEU A 79 -0.30 -1.48 2.55
CA LEU A 79 -0.21 -2.73 1.83
C LEU A 79 -1.51 -3.00 1.04
N TRP A 80 -1.34 -3.63 -0.11
CA TRP A 80 -2.43 -4.19 -0.91
C TRP A 80 -2.60 -5.67 -0.59
N GLY A 81 -3.77 -6.23 -0.92
CA GLY A 81 -4.06 -7.66 -0.73
C GLY A 81 -3.24 -8.55 -1.66
N GLU A 82 -1.95 -8.70 -1.36
CA GLU A 82 -1.06 -9.71 -1.93
C GLU A 82 -1.15 -11.02 -1.12
N SER A 83 -0.46 -12.07 -1.57
CA SER A 83 -0.34 -13.30 -0.77
C SER A 83 0.35 -13.02 0.56
N LEU A 84 0.13 -13.89 1.57
CA LEU A 84 0.77 -13.76 2.88
C LEU A 84 2.31 -13.73 2.78
N ALA A 85 2.89 -14.56 1.91
CA ALA A 85 4.33 -14.63 1.72
C ALA A 85 4.90 -13.32 1.16
N GLN A 86 4.29 -12.76 0.11
CA GLN A 86 4.71 -11.48 -0.47
C GLN A 86 4.51 -10.31 0.48
N THR A 87 3.42 -10.34 1.25
CA THR A 87 3.14 -9.34 2.27
C THR A 87 4.24 -9.36 3.32
N GLY A 88 4.65 -10.56 3.76
CA GLY A 88 5.79 -10.74 4.67
C GLY A 88 7.11 -10.19 4.11
N GLU A 89 7.42 -10.48 2.85
CA GLU A 89 8.62 -9.96 2.17
C GLU A 89 8.60 -8.42 2.11
N THR A 90 7.47 -7.83 1.71
CA THR A 90 7.32 -6.38 1.62
C THR A 90 7.47 -5.72 2.99
N ILE A 91 6.86 -6.28 4.03
CA ILE A 91 7.00 -5.79 5.41
C ILE A 91 8.46 -5.81 5.85
N GLN A 92 9.19 -6.89 5.58
CA GLN A 92 10.61 -7.00 5.93
C GLN A 92 11.44 -5.94 5.23
N ARG A 93 11.24 -5.74 3.92
CA ARG A 93 11.96 -4.73 3.13
C ARG A 93 11.70 -3.33 3.64
N VAL A 94 10.43 -2.98 3.90
CA VAL A 94 10.04 -1.65 4.39
C VAL A 94 10.60 -1.39 5.80
N ARG A 95 10.57 -2.38 6.69
CA ARG A 95 11.19 -2.26 8.03
C ARG A 95 12.70 -2.09 7.94
N ALA A 96 13.37 -2.85 7.08
CA ALA A 96 14.80 -2.74 6.87
C ALA A 96 15.19 -1.34 6.36
N GLU A 97 14.37 -0.76 5.48
CA GLU A 97 14.58 0.61 5.00
C GLU A 97 14.37 1.65 6.11
N ALA A 98 13.26 1.55 6.86
CA ALA A 98 12.99 2.46 7.98
C ALA A 98 14.10 2.42 9.05
N ALA A 99 14.66 1.25 9.31
CA ALA A 99 15.76 1.06 10.26
C ALA A 99 17.04 1.84 9.87
N LYS A 100 17.31 2.03 8.57
CA LYS A 100 18.44 2.87 8.11
C LYS A 100 18.32 4.33 8.57
N HIS A 101 17.09 4.77 8.82
CA HIS A 101 16.75 6.11 9.32
C HIS A 101 16.45 6.14 10.82
N GLN A 102 16.72 5.05 11.56
CA GLN A 102 16.39 4.91 12.97
C GLN A 102 14.89 5.13 13.27
N ARG A 103 14.01 4.71 12.35
CA ARG A 103 12.55 4.85 12.48
C ARG A 103 11.89 3.49 12.57
N ASP A 104 10.81 3.44 13.35
CA ASP A 104 9.83 2.36 13.30
C ASP A 104 8.67 2.75 12.37
N ILE A 105 8.02 1.74 11.79
CA ILE A 105 6.92 1.94 10.84
C ILE A 105 5.77 0.97 11.09
N GLY A 106 4.55 1.51 11.10
CA GLY A 106 3.31 0.76 11.16
C GLY A 106 2.88 0.23 9.80
N PHE A 107 1.88 -0.65 9.77
CA PHE A 107 1.35 -1.22 8.53
C PHE A 107 -0.17 -1.16 8.54
N SER A 108 -0.75 -0.79 7.41
CA SER A 108 -2.18 -0.83 7.15
C SER A 108 -2.42 -1.70 5.93
N VAL A 109 -3.38 -2.61 6.00
CA VAL A 109 -3.75 -3.46 4.87
C VAL A 109 -5.21 -3.28 4.54
N SER A 110 -5.50 -3.06 3.26
CA SER A 110 -6.85 -2.82 2.78
C SER A 110 -7.34 -4.02 1.98
N PHE A 111 -8.41 -4.66 2.47
CA PHE A 111 -9.09 -5.77 1.80
C PHE A 111 -10.53 -5.39 1.45
N ARG A 112 -11.10 -6.07 0.45
CA ARG A 112 -12.53 -6.01 0.13
C ARG A 112 -13.16 -7.36 0.45
N PRO A 113 -13.62 -7.58 1.69
CA PRO A 113 -14.21 -8.86 2.07
C PRO A 113 -15.54 -9.07 1.34
N ILE A 114 -15.81 -10.31 0.93
CA ILE A 114 -17.12 -10.74 0.45
C ILE A 114 -17.81 -11.42 1.62
N ILE A 115 -18.83 -10.75 2.16
CA ILE A 115 -19.55 -11.19 3.35
C ILE A 115 -20.88 -11.85 2.94
N ALA A 116 -21.17 -13.01 3.55
CA ALA A 116 -22.40 -13.80 3.44
C ALA A 116 -22.63 -14.60 4.74
N ASP A 117 -23.77 -15.30 4.86
CA ASP A 117 -24.14 -16.03 6.08
C ASP A 117 -23.33 -17.32 6.26
N SER A 118 -22.77 -17.85 5.16
CA SER A 118 -21.80 -18.95 5.17
C SER A 118 -20.63 -18.73 4.20
N GLU A 119 -19.55 -19.50 4.38
CA GLU A 119 -18.41 -19.48 3.47
C GLU A 119 -18.79 -19.92 2.05
N ALA A 120 -19.66 -20.93 1.92
CA ALA A 120 -20.14 -21.40 0.63
C ALA A 120 -20.87 -20.28 -0.14
N GLU A 121 -21.79 -19.58 0.54
CA GLU A 121 -22.50 -18.44 -0.05
C GLU A 121 -21.57 -17.27 -0.39
N ALA A 122 -20.51 -17.05 0.39
CA ALA A 122 -19.51 -16.03 0.07
C ALA A 122 -18.74 -16.36 -1.22
N TRP A 123 -18.40 -17.63 -1.44
CA TRP A 123 -17.78 -18.10 -2.67
C TRP A 123 -18.73 -18.02 -3.87
N GLU A 124 -19.99 -18.45 -3.73
CA GLU A 124 -21.00 -18.30 -4.78
C GLU A 124 -21.18 -16.82 -5.17
N LYS A 125 -21.21 -15.93 -4.18
CA LYS A 125 -21.26 -14.47 -4.41
C LYS A 125 -20.00 -13.97 -5.13
N ALA A 126 -18.82 -14.49 -4.80
CA ALA A 126 -17.57 -14.14 -5.47
C ALA A 126 -17.56 -14.58 -6.94
N GLU A 127 -17.99 -15.80 -7.22
CA GLU A 127 -18.12 -16.35 -8.58
C GLU A 127 -19.11 -15.54 -9.41
N HIS A 128 -20.26 -15.19 -8.83
CA HIS A 128 -21.25 -14.33 -9.49
C HIS A 128 -20.69 -12.93 -9.81
N ILE A 129 -19.97 -12.29 -8.86
CA ILE A 129 -19.31 -10.99 -9.11
C ILE A 129 -18.30 -11.12 -10.25
N LEU A 130 -17.48 -12.16 -10.25
CA LEU A 130 -16.49 -12.41 -11.29
C LEU A 130 -17.14 -12.59 -12.67
N HIS A 131 -18.22 -13.39 -12.73
CA HIS A 131 -18.98 -13.61 -13.95
C HIS A 131 -19.51 -12.30 -14.53
N VAL A 132 -20.26 -11.52 -13.74
CA VAL A 132 -20.80 -10.22 -14.17
C VAL A 132 -19.69 -9.25 -14.60
N ALA A 133 -18.60 -9.18 -13.84
CA ALA A 133 -17.49 -8.29 -14.15
C ALA A 133 -16.79 -8.67 -15.47
N THR A 134 -16.72 -9.98 -15.77
CA THR A 134 -16.14 -10.50 -17.01
C THR A 134 -17.02 -10.18 -18.22
N GLU A 135 -18.33 -10.38 -18.11
CA GLU A 135 -19.28 -10.01 -19.15
C GLU A 135 -19.23 -8.52 -19.47
N GLN A 136 -19.20 -7.67 -18.44
CA GLN A 136 -19.08 -6.22 -18.60
C GLN A 136 -17.77 -5.81 -19.27
N ALA A 137 -16.65 -6.47 -18.93
CA ALA A 137 -15.36 -6.20 -19.56
C ALA A 137 -15.36 -6.58 -21.05
N ALA A 138 -15.99 -7.71 -21.41
CA ALA A 138 -16.16 -8.14 -22.80
C ALA A 138 -17.01 -7.14 -23.60
N GLN A 139 -18.13 -6.67 -23.03
CA GLN A 139 -19.01 -5.67 -23.65
C GLN A 139 -18.32 -4.32 -23.88
N ARG A 140 -17.37 -3.94 -23.01
CA ARG A 140 -16.62 -2.68 -23.10
C ARG A 140 -15.42 -2.75 -24.06
N GLY A 141 -15.20 -3.87 -24.76
CA GLY A 141 -14.16 -4.00 -25.79
C GLY A 141 -12.73 -3.99 -25.24
N GLY A 142 -12.54 -4.25 -23.95
CA GLY A 142 -11.22 -4.29 -23.32
C GLY A 142 -11.27 -4.97 -21.96
N GLY A 143 -10.52 -6.06 -21.81
CA GLY A 143 -10.32 -6.72 -20.52
C GLY A 143 -9.72 -5.77 -19.47
N PHE A 144 -9.59 -6.24 -18.22
CA PHE A 144 -8.94 -5.50 -17.14
C PHE A 144 -7.48 -5.18 -17.51
N LYS A 145 -7.22 -4.00 -18.10
CA LYS A 145 -5.86 -3.56 -18.40
C LYS A 145 -5.17 -3.17 -17.10
N ALA A 146 -4.16 -3.95 -16.70
CA ALA A 146 -3.23 -3.52 -15.67
C ALA A 146 -2.58 -2.19 -16.11
N LYS A 147 -2.50 -1.20 -15.21
CA LYS A 147 -1.76 0.03 -15.51
C LYS A 147 -0.28 -0.34 -15.73
N PRO A 148 0.33 0.02 -16.88
CA PRO A 148 1.68 -0.43 -17.25
C PRO A 148 2.72 -0.16 -16.16
N ASP A 149 2.65 0.99 -15.49
CA ASP A 149 3.67 1.42 -14.52
C ASP A 149 3.41 0.96 -13.08
N SER A 150 2.39 0.13 -12.83
CA SER A 150 2.06 -0.34 -11.49
C SER A 150 2.63 -1.73 -11.22
N ILE A 151 3.79 -1.77 -10.56
CA ILE A 151 4.42 -3.03 -10.11
C ILE A 151 3.44 -3.87 -9.26
N GLY A 152 2.65 -3.24 -8.39
CA GLY A 152 1.63 -3.95 -7.59
C GLY A 152 0.53 -4.58 -8.46
N ALA A 153 0.07 -3.88 -9.51
CA ALA A 153 -0.90 -4.45 -10.45
C ALA A 153 -0.30 -5.59 -11.29
N GLN A 154 0.98 -5.48 -11.67
CA GLN A 154 1.70 -6.54 -12.39
C GLN A 154 1.88 -7.78 -11.51
N ARG A 155 2.25 -7.59 -10.23
CA ARG A 155 2.34 -8.68 -9.25
C ARG A 155 0.99 -9.35 -9.09
N LEU A 156 -0.08 -8.59 -8.85
CA LEU A 156 -1.44 -9.15 -8.72
C LEU A 156 -1.86 -9.92 -9.98
N ALA A 157 -1.61 -9.39 -11.18
CA ALA A 157 -1.91 -10.08 -12.43
C ALA A 157 -1.13 -11.40 -12.57
N GLY A 158 0.15 -11.40 -12.19
CA GLY A 158 0.98 -12.61 -12.14
C GLY A 158 0.42 -13.68 -11.19
N TYR A 159 -0.05 -13.27 -10.01
CA TYR A 159 -0.68 -14.17 -9.05
C TYR A 159 -2.00 -14.78 -9.58
N CYS A 160 -2.87 -13.95 -10.15
CA CYS A 160 -4.11 -14.42 -10.77
C CYS A 160 -3.84 -15.35 -11.96
N GLY A 161 -2.81 -15.05 -12.78
CA GLY A 161 -2.41 -15.88 -13.93
C GLY A 161 -1.81 -17.24 -13.54
N ALA A 162 -1.24 -17.35 -12.34
CA ALA A 162 -0.69 -18.59 -11.80
C ALA A 162 -1.77 -19.55 -11.21
N GLY A 163 -3.06 -19.23 -11.37
CA GLY A 163 -4.17 -20.08 -10.89
C GLY A 163 -4.37 -20.08 -9.38
N GLN A 164 -3.66 -19.21 -8.65
CA GLN A 164 -3.85 -19.00 -7.22
C GLN A 164 -4.83 -17.84 -7.01
N SER A 165 -6.12 -18.10 -7.22
CA SER A 165 -7.14 -17.32 -6.52
C SER A 165 -6.86 -17.49 -5.02
N GLY A 166 -6.87 -16.40 -4.25
CA GLY A 166 -6.44 -16.36 -2.84
C GLY A 166 -7.21 -17.23 -1.84
N GLY A 167 -7.89 -18.29 -2.28
CA GLY A 167 -8.29 -19.39 -1.44
C GLY A 167 -7.05 -20.06 -0.88
N GLN A 168 -6.80 -19.81 0.41
CA GLN A 168 -6.00 -20.72 1.21
C GLN A 168 -6.49 -22.14 0.90
N THR A 169 -5.54 -23.03 0.62
CA THR A 169 -5.77 -24.48 0.59
C THR A 169 -6.63 -24.84 1.81
N PRO A 170 -7.69 -25.67 1.68
CA PRO A 170 -8.59 -25.96 2.79
C PRO A 170 -7.75 -26.38 3.99
N VAL A 171 -7.85 -25.61 5.08
CA VAL A 171 -7.25 -26.00 6.35
C VAL A 171 -7.76 -27.41 6.64
N ASP A 172 -6.81 -28.34 6.69
CA ASP A 172 -7.05 -29.76 6.87
C ASP A 172 -8.07 -29.96 8.00
N ARG A 173 -9.19 -30.61 7.69
CA ARG A 173 -10.31 -30.81 8.63
C ARG A 173 -9.80 -31.65 9.79
N HIS A 174 -9.37 -30.98 10.86
CA HIS A 174 -8.97 -31.66 12.08
C HIS A 174 -10.20 -32.35 12.68
N ARG A 175 -10.31 -33.65 12.38
CA ARG A 175 -11.28 -34.58 12.94
C ARG A 175 -11.13 -34.58 14.46
N PRO A 176 -12.17 -34.25 15.25
CA PRO A 176 -12.09 -34.38 16.69
C PRO A 176 -11.98 -35.86 17.03
N ALA A 177 -10.86 -36.24 17.66
CA ALA A 177 -10.69 -37.56 18.25
C ALA A 177 -11.70 -37.70 19.40
N GLY A 178 -12.78 -38.44 19.13
CA GLY A 178 -13.71 -38.86 20.16
C GLY A 178 -13.01 -39.80 21.14
N GLY A 179 -12.77 -39.32 22.36
CA GLY A 179 -12.37 -40.12 23.51
C GLY A 179 -13.39 -39.93 24.63
N ARG A 180 -14.38 -40.83 24.71
CA ARG A 180 -15.15 -41.03 25.95
C ARG A 180 -14.19 -41.57 27.01
N ARG A 181 -14.12 -40.91 28.15
CA ARG A 181 -13.66 -41.55 29.39
C ARG A 181 -14.91 -41.84 30.23
N THR A 182 -15.17 -43.14 30.42
CA THR A 182 -15.79 -43.68 31.64
C THR A 182 -14.77 -43.65 32.76
#